data_AF-A0A6F9AL49-F1
#
_entry.id   AF-A0A6F9AL49-F1
#
_cell.length_a   1.000
_cell.length_b   1.000
_cell.length_c   1.000
_cell.angle_alpha   90.00
_cell.angle_beta   90.00
_cell.angle_gamma   90.00
#
_symmetry.space_group_name_H-M   'P 1'
#
loop_
_entity.id
_entity.type
_entity.pdbx_description
1 polymer ?
#
loop_
_entity_poly.entity_id
_entity_poly.type
_entity_poly.pdbx_seq_one_letter_code
_entity_poly.pdbx_strand_id
1 'polypeptide(L)'
;MSRLQEEESRMSLTGDGDRGGLVLGGGWTQSEQKNREREDREREERKRKVKILEEEVRRGAKQLKEMEKSMRDLNTVTTSIILRMASEQEVAAVGKILVNPKQDLTKRFRALFTLRNLDSALLEHVLAYCLGQMQDERAIPTLDTVLKDTAQEPMVRHEAGEALGAIGNLKVLDLLKEYSEDPVIE
;
A
#
# COMPACT_ATOMS: atom_id res chain seq x y z
N MET A 1 39.28 32.14 39.00
CA MET A 1 37.91 31.57 38.97
C MET A 1 37.76 30.65 40.17
N SER A 2 36.82 31.01 41.03
CA SER A 2 36.17 30.30 42.14
C SER A 2 36.90 29.22 42.94
N ARG A 3 37.37 29.69 44.11
CA ARG A 3 37.44 29.09 45.46
C ARG A 3 37.14 27.60 45.62
N LEU A 4 38.23 26.89 45.94
CA LEU A 4 38.31 25.78 46.89
C LEU A 4 38.30 26.31 48.34
N GLN A 5 38.00 25.41 49.29
CA GLN A 5 37.99 25.54 50.77
C GLN A 5 36.79 26.35 51.33
N GLU A 6 36.11 25.97 52.42
CA GLU A 6 36.57 25.23 53.59
C GLU A 6 35.36 24.75 54.43
N GLU A 7 35.54 23.63 55.10
CA GLU A 7 34.66 23.02 56.09
C GLU A 7 34.49 23.87 57.37
N GLU A 8 33.31 23.67 57.98
CA GLU A 8 33.07 23.58 59.43
C GLU A 8 33.49 24.71 60.39
N SER A 9 32.47 25.42 60.90
CA SER A 9 32.27 25.54 62.36
C SER A 9 30.87 26.10 62.64
N ARG A 10 30.01 25.29 63.27
CA ARG A 10 29.69 25.29 64.71
C ARG A 10 28.87 26.50 65.18
N MET A 11 27.77 26.14 65.84
CA MET A 11 27.11 26.86 66.95
C MET A 11 26.37 28.14 66.53
N SER A 12 25.14 28.43 66.97
CA SER A 12 24.28 27.86 68.01
C SER A 12 23.01 28.71 68.08
N LEU A 13 21.84 28.07 68.27
CA LEU A 13 20.64 28.59 68.97
C LEU A 13 19.91 29.75 68.24
N THR A 14 18.59 29.74 67.98
CA THR A 14 17.44 29.50 68.86
C THR A 14 16.14 29.42 68.02
N GLY A 15 15.12 28.72 68.52
CA GLY A 15 13.69 28.97 68.20
C GLY A 15 13.04 27.88 67.35
N ASP A 16 12.51 26.83 67.97
CA ASP A 16 11.09 26.71 68.39
C ASP A 16 10.08 26.75 67.22
N GLY A 17 9.29 25.68 67.10
CA GLY A 17 8.02 25.71 66.37
C GLY A 17 7.91 24.72 65.21
N ASP A 18 7.90 23.39 65.35
CA ASP A 18 6.82 22.56 65.89
C ASP A 18 6.32 21.58 64.81
N ARG A 19 6.32 20.29 65.18
CA ARG A 19 5.64 19.12 64.57
C ARG A 19 5.95 18.80 63.10
N GLY A 20 6.69 17.75 62.77
CA GLY A 20 6.59 16.40 63.33
C GLY A 20 6.05 15.45 62.25
N GLY A 21 6.95 14.91 61.42
CA GLY A 21 6.68 13.85 60.46
C GLY A 21 7.77 12.80 60.55
N LEU A 22 7.68 11.95 61.58
CA LEU A 22 8.53 10.77 61.76
C LEU A 22 8.40 9.84 60.55
N VAL A 23 9.49 9.67 59.81
CA VAL A 23 9.66 8.55 58.88
C VAL A 23 10.14 7.36 59.70
N LEU A 24 9.24 6.42 59.99
CA LEU A 24 9.60 5.11 60.55
C LEU A 24 8.90 4.01 59.74
N GLY A 25 9.71 3.13 59.13
CA GLY A 25 9.30 1.80 58.70
C GLY A 25 8.53 1.73 57.38
N GLY A 26 9.24 1.52 56.26
CA GLY A 26 8.75 0.80 55.06
C GLY A 26 7.35 1.12 54.52
N GLY A 27 6.81 2.31 54.77
CA GLY A 27 5.42 2.68 54.48
C GLY A 27 5.37 3.85 53.52
N TRP A 28 4.75 3.63 52.37
CA TRP A 28 4.53 4.65 51.33
C TRP A 28 3.76 5.86 51.90
N THR A 29 4.18 7.07 51.53
CA THR A 29 3.48 8.29 51.92
C THR A 29 2.09 8.38 51.26
N GLN A 30 1.17 9.14 51.86
CA GLN A 30 -0.22 9.25 51.36
C GLN A 30 -0.29 9.82 49.93
N SER A 31 0.67 10.67 49.54
CA SER A 31 0.83 11.17 48.17
C SER A 31 1.33 10.09 47.21
N GLU A 32 2.27 9.25 47.62
CA GLU A 32 2.76 8.11 46.83
C GLU A 32 1.70 7.03 46.64
N GLN A 33 0.89 6.77 47.67
CA GLN A 33 -0.26 5.86 47.58
C GLN A 33 -1.28 6.35 46.55
N LYS A 34 -1.64 7.64 46.60
CA LYS A 34 -2.58 8.24 45.64
C LYS A 34 -2.04 8.27 44.21
N ASN A 35 -0.72 8.43 44.05
CA ASN A 35 -0.08 8.42 42.73
C ASN A 35 -0.05 6.99 42.14
N ARG A 36 0.26 5.98 42.96
CA ARG A 36 0.20 4.56 42.56
C ARG A 36 -1.21 4.14 42.13
N GLU A 37 -2.24 4.51 42.88
CA GLU A 37 -3.62 4.24 42.49
C GLU A 37 -4.01 4.92 41.17
N ARG A 38 -3.48 6.11 40.89
CA ARG A 38 -3.70 6.81 39.62
C ARG A 38 -3.03 6.06 38.47
N GLU A 39 -1.77 5.64 38.65
CA GLU A 39 -1.03 4.85 37.65
C GLU A 39 -1.66 3.48 37.40
N ASP A 40 -2.20 2.83 38.43
CA ASP A 40 -2.90 1.55 38.30
C ASP A 40 -4.23 1.72 37.55
N ARG A 41 -4.98 2.80 37.84
CA ARG A 41 -6.19 3.14 37.06
C ARG A 41 -5.85 3.41 35.58
N GLU A 42 -4.79 4.16 35.29
CA GLU A 42 -4.34 4.42 33.92
C GLU A 42 -3.85 3.15 33.21
N ARG A 43 -3.16 2.24 33.93
CA ARG A 43 -2.75 0.93 33.39
C ARG A 43 -3.96 0.07 33.06
N GLU A 44 -4.97 0.02 33.91
CA GLU A 44 -6.19 -0.73 33.66
C GLU A 44 -7.00 -0.14 32.50
N GLU A 45 -7.03 1.18 32.37
CA GLU A 45 -7.65 1.83 31.20
C GLU A 45 -6.91 1.51 29.89
N ARG A 46 -5.58 1.53 29.90
CA ARG A 46 -4.76 1.13 28.74
C ARG A 46 -5.00 -0.33 28.36
N LYS A 47 -5.06 -1.24 29.33
CA LYS A 47 -5.37 -2.66 29.09
C LYS A 47 -6.76 -2.84 28.46
N ARG A 48 -7.77 -2.09 28.93
CA ARG A 48 -9.12 -2.12 28.34
C ARG A 48 -9.12 -1.64 26.89
N LYS A 49 -8.41 -0.55 26.58
CA LYS A 49 -8.29 -0.03 25.21
C LYS A 49 -7.60 -1.02 24.28
N VAL A 50 -6.51 -1.64 24.72
CA VAL A 50 -5.80 -2.67 23.94
C VAL A 50 -6.71 -3.86 23.65
N LYS A 51 -7.46 -4.34 24.64
CA LYS A 51 -8.39 -5.47 24.46
C LYS A 51 -9.47 -5.18 23.41
N ILE A 52 -10.02 -3.95 23.40
CA ILE A 52 -11.01 -3.53 22.40
C ILE A 52 -10.39 -3.51 21.00
N LEU A 53 -9.18 -2.95 20.86
CA LEU A 53 -8.47 -2.92 19.58
C LEU A 53 -8.14 -4.33 19.06
N GLU A 54 -7.73 -5.24 19.95
CA GLU A 54 -7.48 -6.65 19.58
C GLU A 54 -8.76 -7.34 19.09
N GLU A 55 -9.90 -7.10 19.75
CA GLU A 55 -11.20 -7.62 19.32
C GLU A 55 -11.66 -7.03 17.98
N GLU A 56 -11.37 -5.75 17.70
CA GLU A 56 -11.64 -5.10 16.41
C GLU A 56 -10.78 -5.69 15.29
N VAL A 57 -9.48 -5.84 15.53
CA VAL A 57 -8.56 -6.46 14.57
C VAL A 57 -8.98 -7.91 14.28
N ARG A 58 -9.37 -8.66 15.31
CA ARG A 58 -9.86 -10.04 15.16
C ARG A 58 -11.17 -10.11 14.36
N ARG A 59 -12.10 -9.16 14.58
CA ARG A 59 -13.33 -9.04 13.78
C ARG A 59 -13.03 -8.70 12.32
N GLY A 60 -12.13 -7.76 12.07
CA GLY A 60 -11.68 -7.41 10.72
C GLY A 60 -11.04 -8.60 9.99
N ALA A 61 -10.16 -9.35 10.66
CA ALA A 61 -9.54 -10.55 10.10
C ALA A 61 -10.56 -11.65 9.77
N LYS A 62 -11.62 -11.80 10.60
CA LYS A 62 -12.70 -12.75 10.33
C LYS A 62 -13.53 -12.33 9.11
N GLN A 63 -13.87 -11.05 9.00
CA GLN A 63 -14.59 -10.51 7.83
C GLN A 63 -13.77 -10.65 6.54
N LEU A 64 -12.45 -10.41 6.60
CA LEU A 64 -11.54 -10.64 5.48
C LEU A 64 -11.54 -12.11 5.02
N LYS A 65 -11.45 -13.06 5.96
CA LYS A 65 -11.50 -14.50 5.63
C LYS A 65 -12.87 -14.95 5.10
N GLU A 66 -13.96 -14.41 5.63
CA GLU A 66 -15.32 -14.68 5.13
C GLU A 66 -15.52 -14.10 3.72
N MET A 67 -14.97 -12.91 3.46
CA MET A 67 -14.98 -12.29 2.14
C MET A 67 -14.12 -13.06 1.14
N GLU A 68 -12.92 -13.52 1.53
CA GLU A 68 -12.06 -14.39 0.71
C GLU A 68 -12.74 -15.72 0.39
N LYS A 69 -13.44 -16.33 1.36
CA LYS A 69 -14.21 -17.56 1.14
C LYS A 69 -15.37 -17.32 0.17
N SER A 70 -16.12 -16.24 0.37
CA SER A 70 -17.21 -15.85 -0.53
C SER A 70 -16.70 -15.58 -1.95
N MET A 71 -15.54 -14.93 -2.11
CA MET A 71 -14.90 -14.73 -3.41
C MET A 71 -14.44 -16.05 -4.06
N ARG A 72 -14.01 -17.05 -3.27
CA ARG A 72 -13.60 -18.37 -3.77
C ARG A 72 -14.79 -19.22 -4.21
N ASP A 73 -15.88 -19.18 -3.47
CA ASP A 73 -17.13 -19.86 -3.80
C ASP A 73 -17.79 -19.21 -5.03
N LEU A 74 -17.69 -17.87 -5.16
CA LEU A 74 -17.99 -17.18 -6.41
C LEU A 74 -17.09 -17.74 -7.51
N ASN A 75 -15.75 -17.67 -7.37
CA ASN A 75 -14.80 -18.10 -8.40
C ASN A 75 -15.01 -19.52 -8.92
N THR A 76 -15.51 -20.46 -8.11
CA THR A 76 -15.72 -21.84 -8.58
C THR A 76 -16.94 -21.95 -9.51
N VAL A 77 -17.99 -21.16 -9.25
CA VAL A 77 -19.18 -21.05 -10.12
C VAL A 77 -18.93 -20.07 -11.26
N THR A 78 -18.17 -18.99 -11.02
CA THR A 78 -17.76 -18.05 -12.06
C THR A 78 -16.68 -18.62 -12.98
N THR A 79 -15.75 -19.50 -12.61
CA THR A 79 -14.79 -20.08 -13.60
C THR A 79 -15.50 -20.93 -14.66
N SER A 80 -16.67 -21.52 -14.35
CA SER A 80 -17.47 -22.26 -15.32
C SER A 80 -18.43 -21.37 -16.14
N ILE A 81 -18.65 -20.12 -15.73
CA ILE A 81 -19.54 -19.13 -16.38
C ILE A 81 -18.75 -17.94 -16.99
N ILE A 82 -17.52 -17.72 -16.54
CA ILE A 82 -16.48 -16.78 -16.96
C ILE A 82 -15.40 -17.59 -17.70
N LEU A 83 -15.82 -18.31 -18.74
CA LEU A 83 -15.16 -18.11 -20.02
C LEU A 83 -15.90 -16.96 -20.74
N ARG A 84 -16.15 -15.87 -19.99
CA ARG A 84 -16.60 -14.60 -20.55
C ARG A 84 -15.32 -13.97 -21.05
N MET A 85 -15.06 -14.12 -22.33
CA MET A 85 -14.13 -13.24 -23.04
C MET A 85 -14.55 -11.81 -22.67
N ALA A 86 -13.76 -11.13 -21.87
CA ALA A 86 -13.99 -9.72 -21.61
C ALA A 86 -13.87 -9.01 -22.96
N SER A 87 -14.85 -8.16 -23.29
CA SER A 87 -14.80 -7.49 -24.59
C SER A 87 -13.65 -6.48 -24.58
N GLU A 88 -13.01 -6.25 -25.73
CA GLU A 88 -11.92 -5.27 -25.87
C GLU A 88 -12.28 -3.90 -25.29
N GLN A 89 -13.55 -3.51 -25.40
CA GLN A 89 -14.05 -2.23 -24.89
C GLN A 89 -14.05 -2.17 -23.36
N GLU A 90 -14.41 -3.27 -22.69
CA GLU A 90 -14.37 -3.38 -21.22
C GLU A 90 -12.91 -3.32 -20.73
N VAL A 91 -12.05 -4.03 -21.44
CA VAL A 91 -10.62 -4.16 -21.17
C VAL A 91 -9.90 -2.80 -21.36
N ALA A 92 -10.19 -2.09 -22.45
CA ALA A 92 -9.72 -0.73 -22.70
C ALA A 92 -10.23 0.28 -21.66
N ALA A 93 -11.48 0.13 -21.19
CA ALA A 93 -12.03 0.98 -20.14
C ALA A 93 -11.26 0.80 -18.81
N VAL A 94 -10.87 -0.44 -18.46
CA VAL A 94 -10.04 -0.72 -17.29
C VAL A 94 -8.64 -0.12 -17.46
N GLY A 95 -8.03 -0.25 -18.64
CA GLY A 95 -6.74 0.38 -18.96
C GLY A 95 -6.76 1.90 -18.76
N LYS A 96 -7.81 2.58 -19.23
CA LYS A 96 -8.02 4.03 -19.03
C LYS A 96 -8.09 4.42 -17.55
N ILE A 97 -8.69 3.59 -16.70
CA ILE A 97 -8.71 3.83 -15.25
C ILE A 97 -7.31 3.71 -14.66
N LEU A 98 -6.54 2.70 -15.10
CA LEU A 98 -5.19 2.42 -14.58
C LEU A 98 -4.21 3.56 -14.89
N VAL A 99 -4.24 4.12 -16.10
CA VAL A 99 -3.30 5.18 -16.51
C VAL A 99 -3.70 6.57 -16.02
N ASN A 100 -4.94 6.78 -15.59
CA ASN A 100 -5.42 8.10 -15.20
C ASN A 100 -4.87 8.55 -13.83
N PRO A 101 -3.99 9.57 -13.77
CA PRO A 101 -3.40 10.03 -12.52
C PRO A 101 -4.39 10.75 -11.60
N LYS A 102 -5.56 11.15 -12.12
CA LYS A 102 -6.64 11.79 -11.35
C LYS A 102 -7.54 10.78 -10.64
N GLN A 103 -7.43 9.49 -10.95
CA GLN A 103 -8.20 8.46 -10.25
C GLN A 103 -7.57 8.12 -8.90
N ASP A 104 -8.43 7.80 -7.93
CA ASP A 104 -7.99 7.34 -6.62
C ASP A 104 -7.11 6.07 -6.73
N LEU A 105 -6.09 6.00 -5.89
CA LEU A 105 -5.14 4.91 -5.88
C LEU A 105 -5.83 3.55 -5.69
N THR A 106 -6.89 3.49 -4.86
CA THR A 106 -7.69 2.28 -4.66
C THR A 106 -8.36 1.82 -5.95
N LYS A 107 -8.86 2.75 -6.78
CA LYS A 107 -9.48 2.41 -8.07
C LYS A 107 -8.44 1.90 -9.07
N ARG A 108 -7.26 2.51 -9.10
CA ARG A 108 -6.15 2.08 -9.95
C ARG A 108 -5.63 0.70 -9.55
N PHE A 109 -5.49 0.43 -8.25
CA PHE A 109 -5.14 -0.91 -7.76
C PHE A 109 -6.21 -1.94 -8.11
N ARG A 110 -7.50 -1.63 -7.93
CA ARG A 110 -8.59 -2.53 -8.33
C ARG A 110 -8.54 -2.84 -9.82
N ALA A 111 -8.28 -1.84 -10.67
CA ALA A 111 -8.10 -2.03 -12.11
C ALA A 111 -6.96 -3.01 -12.40
N LEU A 112 -5.82 -2.90 -11.72
CA LEU A 112 -4.69 -3.84 -11.86
C LEU A 112 -5.08 -5.28 -11.51
N PHE A 113 -5.82 -5.48 -10.41
CA PHE A 113 -6.31 -6.82 -10.03
C PHE A 113 -7.34 -7.38 -10.99
N THR A 114 -8.17 -6.53 -11.61
CA THR A 114 -9.08 -6.95 -12.68
C THR A 114 -8.30 -7.42 -13.90
N LEU A 115 -7.30 -6.66 -14.34
CA LEU A 115 -6.46 -7.03 -15.50
C LEU A 115 -5.70 -8.33 -15.28
N ARG A 116 -5.17 -8.57 -14.07
CA ARG A 116 -4.48 -9.81 -13.72
C ARG A 116 -5.31 -11.07 -13.96
N ASN A 117 -6.64 -10.97 -13.91
CA ASN A 117 -7.55 -12.10 -14.07
C ASN A 117 -8.03 -12.29 -15.52
N LEU A 118 -7.50 -11.53 -16.49
CA LEU A 118 -7.80 -11.69 -17.91
C LEU A 118 -6.93 -12.79 -18.55
N ASP A 119 -7.34 -13.23 -19.74
CA ASP A 119 -6.50 -14.09 -20.59
C ASP A 119 -5.18 -13.37 -20.96
N SER A 120 -4.10 -14.15 -21.14
CA SER A 120 -2.73 -13.63 -21.31
C SER A 120 -2.64 -12.60 -22.44
N ALA A 121 -3.21 -12.89 -23.60
CA ALA A 121 -3.16 -12.01 -24.77
C ALA A 121 -3.90 -10.67 -24.54
N LEU A 122 -5.10 -10.71 -23.93
CA LEU A 122 -5.86 -9.49 -23.59
C LEU A 122 -5.13 -8.64 -22.55
N LEU A 123 -4.50 -9.28 -21.56
CA LEU A 123 -3.68 -8.60 -20.58
C LEU A 123 -2.47 -7.93 -21.25
N GLU A 124 -1.74 -8.66 -22.09
CA GLU A 124 -0.55 -8.16 -22.79
C GLU A 124 -0.88 -6.98 -23.72
N HIS A 125 -2.00 -7.06 -24.44
CA HIS A 125 -2.57 -5.95 -25.19
C HIS A 125 -2.78 -4.71 -24.30
N VAL A 126 -3.49 -4.84 -23.16
CA VAL A 126 -3.68 -3.67 -22.27
C VAL A 126 -2.39 -3.13 -21.70
N LEU A 127 -1.42 -4.00 -21.40
CA LEU A 127 -0.12 -3.56 -20.91
C LEU A 127 0.60 -2.72 -21.98
N ALA A 128 0.59 -3.16 -23.24
CA ALA A 128 1.12 -2.38 -24.36
C ALA A 128 0.41 -1.01 -24.47
N TYR A 129 -0.93 -1.00 -24.46
CA TYR A 129 -1.73 0.24 -24.45
C TYR A 129 -1.30 1.18 -23.32
N CYS A 130 -1.22 0.65 -22.09
CA CYS A 130 -0.89 1.43 -20.91
C CYS A 130 0.52 2.02 -20.99
N LEU A 131 1.50 1.25 -21.49
CA LEU A 131 2.86 1.73 -21.73
C LEU A 131 2.89 2.87 -22.75
N GLY A 132 2.12 2.75 -23.84
CA GLY A 132 1.94 3.83 -24.82
C GLY A 132 1.38 5.10 -24.21
N GLN A 133 0.28 4.99 -23.45
CA GLN A 133 -0.37 6.13 -22.78
C GLN A 133 0.48 6.78 -21.70
N MET A 134 1.43 6.05 -21.11
CA MET A 134 2.40 6.62 -20.15
C MET A 134 3.45 7.51 -20.82
N GLN A 135 3.63 7.39 -22.15
CA GLN A 135 4.57 8.18 -22.96
C GLN A 135 6.02 8.17 -22.42
N ASP A 136 6.42 7.06 -21.80
CA ASP A 136 7.76 6.89 -21.22
C ASP A 136 8.66 6.13 -22.18
N GLU A 137 9.73 6.77 -22.66
CA GLU A 137 10.67 6.19 -23.60
C GLU A 137 11.34 4.90 -23.09
N ARG A 138 11.38 4.69 -21.77
CA ARG A 138 11.91 3.46 -21.16
C ARG A 138 11.10 2.21 -21.55
N ALA A 139 9.87 2.38 -22.03
CA ALA A 139 9.03 1.30 -22.53
C ALA A 139 9.38 0.85 -23.96
N ILE A 140 10.10 1.69 -24.73
CA ILE A 140 10.41 1.42 -26.16
C ILE A 140 11.09 0.06 -26.37
N PRO A 141 12.13 -0.34 -25.61
CA PRO A 141 12.79 -1.64 -25.83
C PRO A 141 11.85 -2.83 -25.62
N THR A 142 10.94 -2.72 -24.65
CA THR A 142 9.94 -3.76 -24.37
C THR A 142 8.93 -3.85 -25.51
N LEU A 143 8.38 -2.72 -25.95
CA LEU A 143 7.40 -2.67 -27.04
C LEU A 143 8.00 -3.11 -28.38
N ASP A 144 9.26 -2.76 -28.64
CA ASP A 144 10.02 -3.24 -29.82
C ASP A 144 10.13 -4.78 -29.82
N THR A 145 10.45 -5.37 -28.66
CA THR A 145 10.53 -6.82 -28.53
C THR A 145 9.19 -7.49 -28.81
N VAL A 146 8.09 -6.92 -28.31
CA VAL A 146 6.73 -7.44 -28.52
C VAL A 146 6.30 -7.31 -29.98
N LEU A 147 6.55 -6.18 -30.63
CA LEU A 147 6.21 -5.96 -32.04
C LEU A 147 6.91 -6.97 -32.97
N LYS A 148 8.18 -7.27 -32.68
CA LYS A 148 9.03 -8.20 -33.44
C LYS A 148 8.70 -9.67 -33.23
N ASP A 149 8.03 -10.01 -32.13
CA ASP A 149 7.74 -11.40 -31.78
C ASP A 149 6.57 -11.94 -32.60
N THR A 150 6.87 -12.74 -33.62
CA THR A 150 5.85 -13.37 -34.48
C THR A 150 5.07 -14.49 -33.78
N ALA A 151 5.49 -14.93 -32.58
CA ALA A 151 4.73 -15.88 -31.78
C ALA A 151 3.65 -15.18 -30.94
N GLN A 152 3.69 -13.85 -30.83
CA GLN A 152 2.65 -13.08 -30.17
C GLN A 152 1.38 -13.00 -31.01
N GLU A 153 0.24 -12.92 -30.32
CA GLU A 153 -1.06 -12.73 -30.97
C GLU A 153 -1.07 -11.42 -31.77
N PRO A 154 -1.66 -11.39 -32.98
CA PRO A 154 -1.72 -10.19 -33.83
C PRO A 154 -2.15 -8.91 -33.11
N MET A 155 -3.17 -9.03 -32.26
CA MET A 155 -3.70 -7.92 -31.46
C MET A 155 -2.66 -7.29 -30.52
N VAL A 156 -1.78 -8.10 -29.94
CA VAL A 156 -0.76 -7.63 -28.99
C VAL A 156 0.34 -6.89 -29.75
N ARG A 157 0.69 -7.38 -30.94
CA ARG A 157 1.69 -6.76 -31.81
C ARG A 157 1.21 -5.41 -32.36
N HIS A 158 -0.05 -5.33 -32.78
CA HIS A 158 -0.66 -4.08 -33.22
C HIS A 158 -0.64 -3.02 -32.12
N GLU A 159 -1.14 -3.36 -30.94
CA GLU A 159 -1.18 -2.43 -29.81
C GLU A 159 0.24 -2.01 -29.36
N ALA A 160 1.25 -2.88 -29.51
CA ALA A 160 2.65 -2.49 -29.32
C ALA A 160 3.13 -1.46 -30.35
N GLY A 161 2.74 -1.62 -31.63
CA GLY A 161 2.98 -0.63 -32.69
C GLY A 161 2.30 0.71 -32.42
N GLU A 162 1.02 0.69 -32.04
CA GLU A 162 0.28 1.91 -31.65
C GLU A 162 0.93 2.59 -30.44
N ALA A 163 1.32 1.82 -29.42
CA ALA A 163 1.98 2.32 -28.22
C ALA A 163 3.34 2.99 -28.54
N LEU A 164 4.14 2.39 -29.42
CA LEU A 164 5.38 3.00 -29.92
C LEU A 164 5.11 4.35 -30.61
N GLY A 165 4.05 4.43 -31.42
CA GLY A 165 3.59 5.68 -32.02
C GLY A 165 3.13 6.72 -30.98
N ALA A 166 2.38 6.29 -29.97
CA ALA A 166 1.85 7.15 -28.91
C ALA A 166 2.93 7.74 -27.99
N ILE A 167 4.04 7.02 -27.78
CA ILE A 167 5.23 7.54 -27.07
C ILE A 167 5.84 8.73 -27.83
N GLY A 168 5.77 8.73 -29.17
CA GLY A 168 6.15 9.89 -29.99
C GLY A 168 7.66 10.11 -30.16
N ASN A 169 8.48 9.09 -29.89
CA ASN A 169 9.93 9.20 -30.09
C ASN A 169 10.33 8.90 -31.54
N LEU A 170 11.03 9.83 -32.21
CA LEU A 170 11.42 9.68 -33.62
C LEU A 170 12.33 8.48 -33.92
N LYS A 171 13.03 7.92 -32.93
CA LYS A 171 13.90 6.73 -33.09
C LYS A 171 13.11 5.48 -33.48
N VAL A 172 11.81 5.43 -33.17
CA VAL A 172 10.96 4.27 -33.53
C VAL A 172 10.40 4.38 -34.95
N LEU A 173 10.60 5.50 -35.66
CA LEU A 173 10.01 5.69 -36.99
C LEU A 173 10.48 4.68 -38.01
N ASP A 174 11.77 4.34 -38.03
CA ASP A 174 12.30 3.38 -39.00
C ASP A 174 11.77 1.97 -38.70
N LEU A 175 11.64 1.61 -37.42
CA LEU A 175 10.98 0.38 -36.98
C LEU A 175 9.50 0.35 -37.40
N LEU A 176 8.74 1.43 -37.17
CA LEU A 176 7.32 1.48 -37.54
C LEU A 176 7.11 1.42 -39.06
N LYS A 177 8.03 1.96 -39.87
CA LYS A 177 8.00 1.80 -41.33
C LYS A 177 8.34 0.39 -41.79
N GLU A 178 9.25 -0.29 -41.09
CA GLU A 178 9.55 -1.69 -41.39
C GLU A 178 8.30 -2.56 -41.17
N TYR A 179 7.58 -2.33 -40.07
CA TYR A 179 6.40 -3.10 -39.70
C TYR A 179 5.08 -2.59 -40.30
N SER A 180 5.07 -1.49 -41.06
CA SER A 180 3.87 -1.06 -41.79
C SER A 180 3.51 -1.97 -42.96
N GLU A 181 4.46 -2.80 -43.41
CA GLU A 181 4.29 -3.79 -44.47
C GLU A 181 4.17 -5.23 -43.89
N ASP A 182 3.97 -5.37 -42.57
CA ASP A 182 3.86 -6.68 -41.93
C ASP A 182 2.65 -7.46 -42.49
N PRO A 183 2.82 -8.74 -42.86
CA PRO A 183 1.77 -9.53 -43.51
C PRO A 183 0.68 -9.98 -42.54
N VAL A 184 0.84 -9.78 -41.22
CA VAL A 184 -0.14 -10.16 -40.22
C VAL A 184 -1.29 -9.16 -40.22
N ILE A 185 -2.46 -9.64 -40.64
CA ILE A 185 -3.72 -8.90 -40.64
C ILE A 185 -4.45 -9.22 -39.34
N GLU A 186 -4.86 -8.19 -38.61
CA GLU A 186 -5.81 -8.29 -37.48
C GLU A 186 -7.25 -8.59 -37.91
#